data_AF-A0A2V4ADN1-F1
#
_entry.id   AF-A0A2V4ADN1-F1
#
_cell.length_a   1.000
_cell.length_b   1.000
_cell.length_c   1.000
_cell.angle_alpha   90.00
_cell.angle_beta   90.00
_cell.angle_gamma   90.00
#
_symmetry.space_group_name_H-M   'P 1'
#
loop_
_entity.id
_entity.type
_entity.pdbx_description
1 polymer ?
#
loop_
_entity_poly.entity_id
_entity_poly.type
_entity_poly.pdbx_seq_one_letter_code
_entity_poly.pdbx_strand_id
1 'polypeptide(L)'
;MSLMRRYVVDYTNRHDTTVCREIMEPDYVLHMGRFDLAGRDDAYIPAVRKQFEQFPGLTLTVHQLVASGDRLAMRFSEHGASVRHSGHRAAWAGIALYRWNGSKLTENFVEQDYFARRRQLGDGVCDPLEAPAPAPWDTTAEPANPAAERLVRDWLTAEWTDGVDARGVAYDDEWTGRDPAPLIAADTTDIHELFSAANTVAFRGVQHGTYLGGLGADVSNRLDCPANVHLAGLLTVTEGHRLSGRIVRDRLGLYRALRHAATGRVEPST
;
A
#
# COMPACT_ATOMS: atom_id res chain seq x y z
N MET A 1 12.46 8.88 13.76
CA MET A 1 11.08 9.40 13.73
C MET A 1 10.93 10.80 13.17
N SER A 2 11.82 11.76 13.52
CA SER A 2 11.78 13.12 12.95
C SER A 2 11.68 13.10 11.41
N LEU A 3 12.42 12.21 10.74
CA LEU A 3 12.39 12.05 9.28
C LEU A 3 10.98 11.79 8.71
N MET A 4 10.22 10.86 9.29
CA MET A 4 8.86 10.56 8.81
C MET A 4 7.85 11.65 9.16
N ARG A 5 8.05 12.36 10.29
CA ARG A 5 7.28 13.57 10.56
C ARG A 5 7.51 14.61 9.47
N ARG A 6 8.75 14.81 9.00
CA ARG A 6 9.05 15.70 7.88
C ARG A 6 8.43 15.21 6.56
N TYR A 7 8.54 13.91 6.28
CA TYR A 7 7.90 13.30 5.11
C TYR A 7 6.40 13.58 5.07
N VAL A 8 5.69 13.32 6.17
CA VAL A 8 4.23 13.46 6.21
C VAL A 8 3.79 14.91 6.35
N VAL A 9 4.35 15.66 7.30
CA VAL A 9 3.89 17.01 7.62
C VAL A 9 4.51 18.04 6.69
N ASP A 10 5.84 18.08 6.63
CA ASP A 10 6.56 19.17 5.97
C ASP A 10 6.55 19.03 4.44
N TYR A 11 6.62 17.79 3.95
CA TYR A 11 6.56 17.48 2.54
C TYR A 11 5.11 17.21 2.09
N THR A 12 4.52 16.06 2.45
CA THR A 12 3.27 15.60 1.85
C THR A 12 2.08 16.50 2.17
N ASN A 13 1.87 16.89 3.43
CA ASN A 13 0.69 17.66 3.85
C ASN A 13 0.80 19.16 3.56
N ARG A 14 2.03 19.70 3.44
CA ARG A 14 2.26 21.08 2.98
C ARG A 14 2.45 21.20 1.47
N HIS A 15 2.55 20.07 0.78
CA HIS A 15 2.82 19.96 -0.66
C HIS A 15 4.17 20.59 -1.05
N ASP A 16 5.11 20.67 -0.11
CA ASP A 16 6.40 21.29 -0.30
C ASP A 16 7.46 20.28 -0.79
N THR A 17 7.51 20.10 -2.10
CA THR A 17 8.48 19.21 -2.76
C THR A 17 9.94 19.61 -2.55
N THR A 18 10.25 20.81 -2.03
CA THR A 18 11.64 21.20 -1.77
C THR A 18 12.26 20.39 -0.63
N VAL A 19 11.43 19.97 0.34
CA VAL A 19 11.81 19.13 1.48
C VAL A 19 12.38 17.78 1.04
N CYS A 20 11.94 17.24 -0.10
CA CYS A 20 12.40 15.94 -0.61
C CYS A 20 13.94 15.85 -0.69
N ARG A 21 14.63 16.94 -1.04
CA ARG A 21 16.11 16.93 -1.15
C ARG A 21 16.81 16.72 0.19
N GLU A 22 16.15 17.10 1.26
CA GLU A 22 16.65 16.98 2.61
C GLU A 22 16.38 15.59 3.19
N ILE A 23 15.30 14.93 2.79
CA ILE A 23 14.81 13.69 3.40
C ILE A 23 14.96 12.43 2.55
N MET A 24 15.22 12.56 1.24
CA MET A 24 15.40 11.45 0.30
C MET A 24 16.73 11.57 -0.41
N GLU A 25 17.39 10.44 -0.66
CA GLU A 25 18.56 10.41 -1.52
C GLU A 25 18.22 10.76 -2.98
N PRO A 26 19.17 11.28 -3.78
CA PRO A 26 18.93 11.59 -5.20
C PRO A 26 18.45 10.39 -6.02
N ASP A 27 18.97 9.20 -5.71
CA ASP A 27 18.65 7.92 -6.35
C ASP A 27 17.45 7.20 -5.71
N TYR A 28 16.65 7.90 -4.90
CA TYR A 28 15.47 7.33 -4.24
C TYR A 28 14.54 6.63 -5.24
N VAL A 29 14.10 5.42 -4.88
CA VAL A 29 13.20 4.61 -5.69
C VAL A 29 11.87 4.36 -4.97
N LEU A 30 10.77 4.60 -5.68
CA LEU A 30 9.43 4.18 -5.28
C LEU A 30 8.98 2.96 -6.08
N HIS A 31 8.61 1.88 -5.39
CA HIS A 31 8.00 0.68 -5.97
C HIS A 31 6.49 0.66 -5.64
N MET A 32 5.63 0.76 -6.66
CA MET A 32 4.18 0.76 -6.51
C MET A 32 3.51 0.00 -7.65
N GLY A 33 2.74 -1.05 -7.31
CA GLY A 33 2.30 -2.01 -8.31
C GLY A 33 3.49 -2.49 -9.15
N ARG A 34 3.30 -2.54 -10.46
CA ARG A 34 4.33 -2.91 -11.45
C ARG A 34 5.32 -1.78 -11.79
N PHE A 35 5.18 -0.60 -11.20
CA PHE A 35 5.92 0.59 -11.59
C PHE A 35 7.02 0.93 -10.58
N ASP A 36 8.17 1.30 -11.11
CA ASP A 36 9.28 1.86 -10.35
C ASP A 36 9.50 3.32 -10.77
N LEU A 37 9.45 4.24 -9.81
CA LEU A 37 9.86 5.63 -10.00
C LEU A 37 11.28 5.78 -9.45
N ALA A 38 12.27 5.51 -10.29
CA ALA A 38 13.68 5.61 -9.94
C ALA A 38 14.20 7.04 -10.16
N GLY A 39 14.69 7.67 -9.08
CA GLY A 39 15.21 9.03 -9.10
C GLY A 39 14.26 10.04 -8.46
N ARG A 40 14.73 10.69 -7.40
CA ARG A 40 13.96 11.67 -6.61
C ARG A 40 13.47 12.83 -7.46
N ASP A 41 14.39 13.50 -8.16
CA ASP A 41 14.09 14.75 -8.89
C ASP A 41 13.43 14.49 -10.25
N ASP A 42 13.82 13.43 -10.95
CA ASP A 42 13.41 13.19 -12.35
C ASP A 42 12.13 12.34 -12.48
N ALA A 43 11.86 11.43 -11.53
CA ALA A 43 10.72 10.52 -11.58
C ALA A 43 9.71 10.77 -10.45
N TYR A 44 10.17 10.72 -9.20
CA TYR A 44 9.30 10.74 -8.03
C TYR A 44 8.59 12.09 -7.82
N ILE A 45 9.34 13.21 -7.74
CA ILE A 45 8.76 14.56 -7.52
C ILE A 45 7.74 14.93 -8.62
N PRO A 46 8.02 14.74 -9.92
CA PRO A 46 7.04 15.03 -10.97
C PRO A 46 5.76 14.19 -10.86
N ALA A 47 5.85 12.93 -10.45
CA ALA A 47 4.69 12.07 -10.25
C ALA A 47 3.81 12.56 -9.08
N VAL A 48 4.43 12.91 -7.95
CA VAL A 48 3.68 13.41 -6.78
C VAL A 48 3.05 14.78 -7.03
N ARG A 49 3.70 15.68 -7.79
CA ARG A 49 3.11 16.98 -8.16
C ARG A 49 1.78 16.82 -8.91
N LYS A 50 1.66 15.85 -9.80
CA LYS A 50 0.39 15.55 -10.49
C LYS A 50 -0.73 15.15 -9.51
N GLN A 51 -0.37 14.44 -8.44
CA GLN A 51 -1.30 14.06 -7.38
C GLN A 51 -1.74 15.30 -6.56
N PHE A 52 -0.82 16.20 -6.22
CA PHE A 52 -1.12 17.47 -5.54
C PHE A 52 -1.98 18.40 -6.41
N GLU A 53 -1.70 18.51 -7.71
CA GLU A 53 -2.52 19.27 -8.66
C GLU A 53 -3.95 18.72 -8.75
N GLN A 54 -4.10 17.39 -8.73
CA GLN A 54 -5.42 16.75 -8.74
C GLN A 54 -6.17 16.92 -7.41
N PHE A 55 -5.46 17.00 -6.28
CA PHE A 55 -5.99 17.14 -4.94
C PHE A 55 -5.27 18.27 -4.18
N PRO A 56 -5.64 19.55 -4.40
CA PRO A 56 -4.95 20.69 -3.78
C PRO A 56 -5.02 20.71 -2.25
N GLY A 57 -5.98 20.00 -1.66
CA GLY A 57 -6.11 19.81 -0.21
C GLY A 57 -5.69 18.42 0.26
N LEU A 58 -4.90 17.67 -0.53
CA LEU A 58 -4.46 16.32 -0.16
C LEU A 58 -3.80 16.33 1.22
N THR A 59 -4.22 15.42 2.08
CA THR A 59 -3.64 15.20 3.39
C THR A 59 -3.39 13.71 3.59
N LEU A 60 -2.23 13.37 4.14
CA LEU A 60 -1.84 12.05 4.61
C LEU A 60 -2.01 12.00 6.13
N THR A 61 -2.77 11.01 6.59
CA THR A 61 -2.99 10.69 8.00
C THR A 61 -2.36 9.35 8.34
N VAL A 62 -1.52 9.29 9.38
CA VAL A 62 -0.89 8.04 9.85
C VAL A 62 -1.80 7.34 10.84
N HIS A 63 -2.05 6.04 10.64
CA HIS A 63 -2.86 5.19 11.51
C HIS A 63 -2.00 4.24 12.35
N GLN A 64 -0.84 3.86 11.82
CA GLN A 64 0.15 3.05 12.52
C GLN A 64 1.52 3.27 11.91
N LEU A 65 2.54 3.31 12.76
CA LEU A 65 3.94 3.43 12.37
C LEU A 65 4.76 2.44 13.20
N VAL A 66 5.65 1.70 12.54
CA VAL A 66 6.60 0.80 13.19
C VAL A 66 7.99 0.98 12.59
N ALA A 67 9.03 0.76 13.37
CA ALA A 67 10.42 0.88 12.91
C ALA A 67 11.27 -0.23 13.51
N SER A 68 12.26 -0.69 12.74
CA SER A 68 13.23 -1.70 13.15
C SER A 68 14.52 -1.48 12.36
N GLY A 69 15.61 -1.17 13.06
CA GLY A 69 16.90 -0.86 12.43
C GLY A 69 16.81 0.20 11.33
N ASP A 70 17.17 -0.20 10.11
CA ASP A 70 17.18 0.61 8.88
C ASP A 70 15.88 0.49 8.06
N ARG A 71 14.79 0.03 8.70
CA ARG A 71 13.45 -0.15 8.11
C ARG A 71 12.36 0.57 8.90
N LEU A 72 11.33 1.01 8.18
CA LEU A 72 10.12 1.59 8.75
C LEU A 72 8.90 1.19 7.92
N ALA A 73 7.75 0.98 8.55
CA ALA A 73 6.50 0.75 7.86
C ALA A 73 5.41 1.65 8.42
N MET A 74 4.57 2.15 7.51
CA MET A 74 3.51 3.09 7.80
C MET A 74 2.21 2.62 7.15
N ARG A 75 1.17 2.54 7.98
CA ARG A 75 -0.20 2.37 7.54
C ARG A 75 -0.87 3.73 7.63
N PHE A 76 -1.40 4.20 6.51
CA PHE A 76 -1.87 5.56 6.35
C PHE A 76 -3.12 5.61 5.47
N SER A 77 -3.76 6.78 5.47
CA SER A 77 -4.74 7.15 4.47
C SER A 77 -4.34 8.47 3.85
N GLU A 78 -4.49 8.58 2.54
CA GLU A 78 -4.52 9.86 1.84
C GLU A 78 -5.99 10.26 1.63
N HIS A 79 -6.29 11.55 1.74
CA HIS A 79 -7.64 12.06 1.54
C HIS A 79 -7.66 13.49 1.00
N GLY A 80 -8.71 13.83 0.25
CA GLY A 80 -8.88 15.16 -0.31
C GLY A 80 -10.03 15.26 -1.32
N ALA A 81 -10.31 16.48 -1.78
CA ALA A 81 -11.28 16.75 -2.85
C ALA A 81 -10.58 16.80 -4.22
N SER A 82 -11.15 16.13 -5.23
CA SER A 82 -10.56 16.10 -6.57
C SER A 82 -11.09 17.20 -7.47
N VAL A 83 -10.19 18.00 -8.06
CA VAL A 83 -10.57 19.02 -9.06
C VAL A 83 -11.07 18.42 -10.38
N ARG A 84 -10.76 17.14 -10.64
CA ARG A 84 -11.18 16.42 -11.85
C ARG A 84 -12.57 15.78 -11.73
N HIS A 85 -13.14 15.75 -10.53
CA HIS A 85 -14.40 15.05 -10.23
C HIS A 85 -15.37 15.97 -9.50
N SER A 86 -15.51 17.22 -9.97
CA SER A 86 -16.45 18.20 -9.41
C SER A 86 -16.31 18.43 -7.90
N GLY A 87 -15.09 18.30 -7.36
CA GLY A 87 -14.84 18.45 -5.92
C GLY A 87 -15.26 17.25 -5.07
N HIS A 88 -15.62 16.11 -5.66
CA HIS A 88 -15.86 14.87 -4.93
C HIS A 88 -14.67 14.52 -4.04
N ARG A 89 -14.97 14.11 -2.82
CA ARG A 89 -13.97 13.75 -1.80
C ARG A 89 -13.73 12.26 -1.82
N ALA A 90 -12.50 11.86 -1.54
CA ALA A 90 -12.15 10.49 -1.29
C ALA A 90 -11.14 10.38 -0.15
N ALA A 91 -11.19 9.26 0.57
CA ALA A 91 -10.18 8.81 1.52
C ALA A 91 -9.78 7.37 1.17
N TRP A 92 -8.51 7.09 0.94
CA TRP A 92 -8.05 5.76 0.54
C TRP A 92 -6.83 5.33 1.35
N ALA A 93 -6.80 4.04 1.68
CA ALA A 93 -5.76 3.45 2.49
C ALA A 93 -4.47 3.20 1.69
N GLY A 94 -3.35 3.20 2.39
CA GLY A 94 -2.06 2.77 1.88
C GLY A 94 -1.20 2.13 2.97
N ILE A 95 -0.32 1.24 2.55
CA ILE A 95 0.74 0.65 3.38
C ILE A 95 2.06 0.84 2.66
N ALA A 96 3.01 1.49 3.33
CA ALA A 96 4.30 1.84 2.79
C ALA A 96 5.43 1.32 3.70
N LEU A 97 6.42 0.67 3.11
CA LEU A 97 7.64 0.20 3.74
C LEU A 97 8.79 1.03 3.21
N TYR A 98 9.67 1.51 4.08
CA TYR A 98 10.76 2.40 3.76
C TYR A 98 12.08 1.81 4.19
N ARG A 99 13.11 2.03 3.37
CA ARG A 99 14.52 1.89 3.75
C ARG A 99 15.12 3.26 3.98
N TRP A 100 16.03 3.36 4.95
CA TRP A 100 16.75 4.59 5.23
C TRP A 100 18.19 4.30 5.66
N ASN A 101 19.10 5.22 5.39
CA ASN A 101 20.53 5.03 5.63
C ASN A 101 21.04 5.64 6.96
N GLY A 102 20.14 5.93 7.89
CA GLY A 102 20.47 6.68 9.11
C GLY A 102 20.31 8.21 8.97
N SER A 103 20.15 8.72 7.75
CA SER A 103 19.95 10.15 7.50
C SER A 103 18.78 10.46 6.56
N LYS A 104 18.64 9.70 5.46
CA LYS A 104 17.65 9.90 4.41
C LYS A 104 17.00 8.59 3.99
N LEU A 105 15.81 8.71 3.39
CA LEU A 105 15.10 7.62 2.73
C LEU A 105 15.81 7.25 1.42
N THR A 106 15.97 5.96 1.19
CA THR A 106 16.62 5.43 -0.03
C THR A 106 15.61 4.70 -0.92
N GLU A 107 14.65 3.99 -0.33
CA GLU A 107 13.66 3.21 -1.08
C GLU A 107 12.32 3.22 -0.37
N ASN A 108 11.24 3.09 -1.15
CA ASN A 108 9.90 2.86 -0.63
C ASN A 108 9.14 1.83 -1.45
N PHE A 109 8.56 0.84 -0.78
CA PHE A 109 7.60 -0.11 -1.33
C PHE A 109 6.22 0.25 -0.81
N VAL A 110 5.26 0.52 -1.70
CA VAL A 110 3.94 0.98 -1.28
C VAL A 110 2.84 0.41 -2.16
N GLU A 111 1.73 0.06 -1.55
CA GLU A 111 0.47 -0.18 -2.26
C GLU A 111 -0.62 0.71 -1.66
N GLN A 112 -1.49 1.23 -2.52
CA GLN A 112 -2.58 2.13 -2.17
C GLN A 112 -3.89 1.69 -2.82
N ASP A 113 -5.01 1.86 -2.11
CA ASP A 113 -6.33 1.45 -2.58
C ASP A 113 -6.95 2.48 -3.54
N TYR A 114 -6.31 2.65 -4.70
CA TYR A 114 -6.83 3.53 -5.74
C TYR A 114 -8.12 3.03 -6.38
N PHE A 115 -8.51 1.77 -6.13
CA PHE A 115 -9.78 1.24 -6.58
C PHE A 115 -10.94 1.79 -5.74
N ALA A 116 -10.81 1.79 -4.41
CA ALA A 116 -11.76 2.49 -3.53
C ALA A 116 -11.82 3.99 -3.86
N ARG A 117 -10.66 4.64 -4.03
CA ARG A 117 -10.60 6.06 -4.45
C ARG A 117 -11.41 6.30 -5.73
N ARG A 118 -11.22 5.48 -6.76
CA ARG A 118 -11.95 5.62 -8.02
C ARG A 118 -13.46 5.49 -7.83
N ARG A 119 -13.91 4.54 -7.00
CA ARG A 119 -15.34 4.40 -6.66
C ARG A 119 -15.87 5.68 -6.02
N GLN A 120 -15.25 6.12 -4.91
CA GLN A 120 -15.69 7.30 -4.14
C GLN A 120 -15.76 8.57 -5.00
N LEU A 121 -14.82 8.74 -5.93
CA LEU A 121 -14.85 9.87 -6.86
C LEU A 121 -15.92 9.72 -7.95
N GLY A 122 -16.26 8.49 -8.33
CA GLY A 122 -17.28 8.21 -9.33
C GLY A 122 -18.70 8.35 -8.80
N ASP A 123 -18.97 7.89 -7.57
CA ASP A 123 -20.30 7.96 -6.93
C ASP A 123 -20.49 9.21 -6.05
N GLY A 124 -19.41 9.91 -5.70
CA GLY A 124 -19.43 11.10 -4.84
C GLY A 124 -19.56 10.77 -3.35
N VAL A 125 -19.44 9.50 -2.95
CA VAL A 125 -19.56 9.02 -1.58
C VAL A 125 -18.18 8.76 -1.01
N CYS A 126 -17.71 9.67 -0.17
CA CYS A 126 -16.44 9.50 0.54
C CYS A 126 -16.58 8.46 1.66
N ASP A 127 -15.64 7.52 1.74
CA ASP A 127 -15.56 6.57 2.85
C ASP A 127 -15.08 7.29 4.13
N PRO A 128 -15.34 6.74 5.33
CA PRO A 128 -14.84 7.31 6.57
C PRO A 128 -13.30 7.29 6.61
N LEU A 129 -12.71 8.27 7.29
CA LEU A 129 -11.27 8.28 7.58
C LEU A 129 -10.99 7.43 8.82
N GLU A 130 -9.99 6.55 8.75
CA GLU A 130 -9.56 5.79 9.91
C GLU A 130 -8.98 6.70 11.00
N ALA A 131 -9.14 6.33 12.27
CA ALA A 131 -8.59 7.08 13.38
C ALA A 131 -7.06 7.25 13.24
N PRO A 132 -6.51 8.45 13.47
CA PRO A 132 -5.06 8.65 13.45
C PRO A 132 -4.40 7.91 14.63
N ALA A 133 -3.14 7.52 14.43
CA ALA A 133 -2.29 7.09 15.53
C ALA A 133 -2.20 8.24 16.57
N PRO A 134 -2.27 7.94 17.88
CA PRO A 134 -2.21 8.98 18.91
C PRO A 134 -0.89 9.77 18.93
N ALA A 135 0.23 9.10 18.66
CA ALA A 135 1.58 9.67 18.75
C ALA A 135 2.54 9.01 17.75
N PRO A 136 2.27 9.05 16.42
CA PRO A 136 3.09 8.34 15.43
C PRO A 136 4.54 8.84 15.39
N TRP A 137 4.79 10.08 15.81
CA TRP A 137 6.13 10.67 15.77
C TRP A 137 7.00 10.32 16.97
N ASP A 138 6.40 9.69 17.99
CA ASP A 138 7.09 9.24 19.21
C ASP A 138 7.33 7.73 19.18
N THR A 139 7.00 7.04 18.07
CA THR A 139 7.26 5.60 17.89
C THR A 139 8.75 5.28 18.04
N THR A 140 9.09 4.36 18.94
CA THR A 140 10.46 3.85 19.09
C THR A 140 10.71 2.69 18.13
N ALA A 141 11.96 2.52 17.73
CA ALA A 141 12.35 1.33 16.98
C ALA A 141 12.32 0.11 17.91
N GLU A 142 11.79 -1.00 17.42
CA GLU A 142 11.72 -2.28 18.12
C GLU A 142 12.64 -3.30 17.42
N PRO A 143 13.14 -4.32 18.13
CA PRO A 143 13.96 -5.35 17.51
C PRO A 143 13.16 -6.20 16.53
N ALA A 144 13.85 -6.79 15.54
CA ALA A 144 13.26 -7.79 14.67
C ALA A 144 12.86 -9.05 15.48
N ASN A 145 11.76 -9.68 15.07
CA ASN A 145 11.27 -10.96 15.54
C ASN A 145 11.25 -11.97 14.36
N PRO A 146 12.35 -12.73 14.18
CA PRO A 146 12.45 -13.71 13.10
C PRO A 146 11.37 -14.81 13.14
N ALA A 147 10.76 -15.09 14.30
CA ALA A 147 9.69 -16.08 14.39
C ALA A 147 8.37 -15.54 13.82
N ALA A 148 8.03 -14.27 14.11
CA ALA A 148 6.89 -13.61 13.50
C ALA A 148 7.07 -13.45 11.98
N GLU A 149 8.28 -13.11 11.54
CA GLU A 149 8.61 -13.00 10.11
C GLU A 149 8.43 -14.31 9.36
N ARG A 150 8.92 -15.43 9.92
CA ARG A 150 8.71 -16.77 9.35
C ARG A 150 7.24 -17.12 9.27
N LEU A 151 6.49 -16.94 10.35
CA LEU A 151 5.06 -17.26 10.37
C LEU A 151 4.28 -16.50 9.29
N VAL A 152 4.53 -15.20 9.14
CA VAL A 152 3.86 -14.39 8.09
C VAL A 152 4.32 -14.80 6.70
N ARG A 153 5.61 -15.12 6.52
CA ARG A 153 6.14 -15.63 5.24
C ARG A 153 5.45 -16.94 4.85
N ASP A 154 5.45 -17.93 5.75
CA ASP A 154 4.90 -19.27 5.50
C ASP A 154 3.39 -19.21 5.23
N TRP A 155 2.67 -18.29 5.91
CA TRP A 155 1.26 -18.03 5.65
C TRP A 155 1.02 -17.41 4.26
N LEU A 156 1.85 -16.42 3.86
CA LEU A 156 1.74 -15.76 2.56
C LEU A 156 2.08 -16.68 1.39
N THR A 157 3.04 -17.58 1.56
CA THR A 157 3.49 -18.53 0.52
C THR A 157 2.66 -19.81 0.50
N ALA A 158 1.69 -19.94 1.41
CA ALA A 158 0.91 -21.18 1.64
C ALA A 158 1.80 -22.40 1.95
N GLU A 159 3.04 -22.19 2.38
CA GLU A 159 3.94 -23.26 2.84
C GLU A 159 3.45 -23.86 4.16
N TRP A 160 2.83 -23.03 5.01
CA TRP A 160 2.18 -23.50 6.23
C TRP A 160 1.05 -22.57 6.67
N THR A 161 -0.18 -23.09 6.70
CA THR A 161 -1.37 -22.35 7.14
C THR A 161 -2.13 -23.04 8.29
N ASP A 162 -1.72 -24.25 8.66
CA ASP A 162 -2.44 -25.08 9.63
C ASP A 162 -2.41 -24.45 11.03
N GLY A 163 -3.58 -24.09 11.56
CA GLY A 163 -3.68 -23.46 12.88
C GLY A 163 -3.32 -21.97 12.90
N VAL A 164 -3.10 -21.34 11.75
CA VAL A 164 -3.02 -19.87 11.64
C VAL A 164 -4.42 -19.28 11.64
N ASP A 165 -4.73 -18.40 12.60
CA ASP A 165 -5.99 -17.66 12.63
C ASP A 165 -5.82 -16.27 12.01
N ALA A 166 -6.20 -16.13 10.74
CA ALA A 166 -6.11 -14.85 10.01
C ALA A 166 -7.42 -14.06 9.95
N ARG A 167 -8.45 -14.41 10.75
CA ARG A 167 -9.76 -13.71 10.73
C ARG A 167 -9.69 -12.25 11.18
N GLY A 168 -8.59 -11.85 11.84
CA GLY A 168 -8.34 -10.46 12.22
C GLY A 168 -7.69 -9.61 11.13
N VAL A 169 -7.37 -10.19 9.96
CA VAL A 169 -6.80 -9.48 8.82
C VAL A 169 -7.94 -8.95 7.96
N ALA A 170 -7.96 -7.64 7.72
CA ALA A 170 -8.88 -7.07 6.73
C ALA A 170 -8.13 -6.53 5.51
N TYR A 171 -8.80 -6.58 4.37
CA TYR A 171 -8.25 -6.20 3.08
C TYR A 171 -8.84 -4.88 2.60
N ASP A 172 -8.01 -4.00 2.05
CA ASP A 172 -8.43 -2.80 1.34
C ASP A 172 -9.35 -1.90 2.19
N ASP A 173 -10.59 -1.70 1.73
CA ASP A 173 -11.66 -0.94 2.36
C ASP A 173 -12.66 -1.82 3.13
N GLU A 174 -12.35 -3.09 3.39
CA GLU A 174 -13.23 -4.03 4.13
C GLU A 174 -13.61 -3.50 5.51
N TRP A 175 -12.68 -2.79 6.15
CA TRP A 175 -12.90 -2.19 7.47
C TRP A 175 -13.99 -1.12 7.49
N THR A 176 -14.42 -0.64 6.32
CA THR A 176 -15.56 0.27 6.16
C THR A 176 -16.90 -0.46 6.03
N GLY A 177 -16.91 -1.79 6.18
CA GLY A 177 -18.08 -2.66 6.03
C GLY A 177 -18.30 -3.17 4.61
N ARG A 178 -17.27 -3.14 3.77
CA ARG A 178 -17.34 -3.58 2.37
C ARG A 178 -16.80 -4.98 2.20
N ASP A 179 -17.30 -5.68 1.17
CA ASP A 179 -16.77 -6.98 0.81
C ASP A 179 -15.39 -6.80 0.14
N PRO A 180 -14.31 -7.39 0.68
CA PRO A 180 -13.00 -7.31 0.06
C PRO A 180 -12.95 -8.03 -1.29
N ALA A 181 -13.81 -9.02 -1.53
CA ALA A 181 -13.71 -10.02 -2.59
C ALA A 181 -12.38 -10.81 -2.58
N PRO A 182 -12.40 -12.11 -2.94
CA PRO A 182 -11.19 -12.93 -2.94
C PRO A 182 -10.17 -12.50 -4.01
N LEU A 183 -10.62 -11.80 -5.07
CA LEU A 183 -9.86 -11.35 -6.25
C LEU A 183 -9.18 -12.45 -7.05
N ILE A 184 -8.25 -13.20 -6.45
CA ILE A 184 -7.53 -14.29 -7.11
C ILE A 184 -7.43 -15.51 -6.18
N ALA A 185 -7.41 -16.71 -6.76
CA ALA A 185 -6.89 -17.91 -6.11
C ALA A 185 -5.38 -17.86 -6.30
N ALA A 186 -4.63 -17.47 -5.26
CA ALA A 186 -3.18 -17.35 -5.33
C ALA A 186 -2.52 -18.74 -5.30
N ASP A 187 -1.66 -19.00 -6.27
CA ASP A 187 -0.83 -20.20 -6.37
C ASP A 187 0.56 -19.97 -5.75
N THR A 188 1.11 -18.77 -5.94
CA THR A 188 2.43 -18.38 -5.42
C THR A 188 2.45 -16.92 -4.98
N THR A 189 3.37 -16.59 -4.07
CA THR A 189 3.59 -15.23 -3.59
C THR A 189 5.07 -14.89 -3.66
N ASP A 190 5.42 -13.90 -4.47
CA ASP A 190 6.76 -13.32 -4.52
C ASP A 190 6.85 -12.18 -3.50
N ILE A 191 7.61 -12.40 -2.42
CA ILE A 191 7.80 -11.40 -1.36
C ILE A 191 9.03 -10.54 -1.69
N HIS A 192 8.80 -9.24 -1.92
CA HIS A 192 9.83 -8.28 -2.29
C HIS A 192 10.50 -7.62 -1.08
N GLU A 193 9.72 -7.37 -0.02
CA GLU A 193 10.21 -6.77 1.21
C GLU A 193 9.42 -7.37 2.38
N LEU A 194 10.11 -7.71 3.47
CA LEU A 194 9.49 -8.23 4.69
C LEU A 194 10.43 -7.99 5.87
N PHE A 195 9.92 -7.33 6.91
CA PHE A 195 10.64 -7.14 8.17
C PHE A 195 9.65 -7.02 9.32
N SER A 196 10.16 -7.16 10.55
CA SER A 196 9.37 -7.00 11.76
C SER A 196 9.92 -5.96 12.72
N ALA A 197 9.01 -5.42 13.51
CA ALA A 197 9.26 -4.57 14.67
C ALA A 197 8.47 -5.16 15.83
N ALA A 198 9.17 -5.85 16.73
CA ALA A 198 8.56 -6.77 17.70
C ALA A 198 7.59 -7.73 17.00
N ASN A 199 6.32 -7.76 17.42
CA ASN A 199 5.32 -8.69 16.89
C ASN A 199 4.60 -8.17 15.63
N THR A 200 4.92 -6.98 15.15
CA THR A 200 4.32 -6.44 13.92
C THR A 200 5.24 -6.70 12.73
N VAL A 201 4.74 -7.39 11.72
CA VAL A 201 5.42 -7.71 10.47
C VAL A 201 4.84 -6.86 9.36
N ALA A 202 5.71 -6.15 8.66
CA ALA A 202 5.38 -5.45 7.43
C ALA A 202 5.88 -6.27 6.25
N PHE A 203 5.12 -6.29 5.15
CA PHE A 203 5.57 -6.91 3.91
C PHE A 203 5.03 -6.20 2.68
N ARG A 204 5.69 -6.44 1.54
CA ARG A 204 5.20 -6.11 0.21
C ARG A 204 5.58 -7.23 -0.75
N GLY A 205 4.67 -7.58 -1.65
CA GLY A 205 4.89 -8.66 -2.60
C GLY A 205 3.88 -8.66 -3.74
N VAL A 206 3.88 -9.75 -4.50
CA VAL A 206 2.93 -10.03 -5.58
C VAL A 206 2.38 -11.43 -5.39
N GLN A 207 1.07 -11.57 -5.44
CA GLN A 207 0.42 -12.86 -5.55
C GLN A 207 0.12 -13.16 -7.01
N HIS A 208 0.44 -14.37 -7.44
CA HIS A 208 0.19 -14.91 -8.77
C HIS A 208 -0.84 -16.02 -8.67
N GLY A 209 -1.80 -16.02 -9.60
CA GLY A 209 -2.71 -17.15 -9.72
C GLY A 209 -3.87 -16.87 -10.65
N THR A 210 -5.08 -17.28 -10.25
CA THR A 210 -6.25 -17.29 -11.12
C THR A 210 -7.30 -16.28 -10.69
N TYR A 211 -7.80 -15.44 -11.60
CA TYR A 211 -8.80 -14.41 -11.29
C TYR A 211 -10.17 -15.00 -10.94
N LEU A 212 -10.67 -14.66 -9.74
CA LEU A 212 -11.94 -15.14 -9.19
C LEU A 212 -13.09 -14.13 -9.27
N GLY A 213 -12.81 -12.87 -9.65
CA GLY A 213 -13.83 -11.82 -9.71
C GLY A 213 -13.59 -10.67 -8.73
N GLY A 214 -14.64 -9.91 -8.42
CA GLY A 214 -14.58 -8.82 -7.42
C GLY A 214 -14.24 -7.43 -7.96
N LEU A 215 -13.93 -7.27 -9.25
CA LEU A 215 -13.58 -5.96 -9.85
C LEU A 215 -14.65 -5.39 -10.79
N GLY A 216 -15.89 -5.88 -10.69
CA GLY A 216 -17.04 -5.39 -11.44
C GLY A 216 -17.24 -6.04 -12.81
N ALA A 217 -18.32 -5.64 -13.48
CA ALA A 217 -18.82 -6.29 -14.71
C ALA A 217 -17.89 -6.13 -15.93
N ASP A 218 -17.07 -5.06 -15.98
CA ASP A 218 -16.18 -4.80 -17.13
C ASP A 218 -15.11 -5.89 -17.35
N VAL A 219 -14.86 -6.71 -16.33
CA VAL A 219 -13.83 -7.76 -16.36
C VAL A 219 -14.41 -9.12 -15.94
N SER A 220 -15.73 -9.27 -15.85
CA SER A 220 -16.36 -10.54 -15.46
C SER A 220 -16.17 -11.64 -16.51
N ASN A 221 -15.90 -11.28 -17.77
CA ASN A 221 -15.53 -12.23 -18.82
C ASN A 221 -14.09 -12.75 -18.71
N ARG A 222 -13.35 -12.36 -17.66
CA ARG A 222 -11.97 -12.78 -17.41
C ARG A 222 -11.82 -13.74 -16.24
N LEU A 223 -12.93 -14.24 -15.68
CA LEU A 223 -12.88 -15.30 -14.68
C LEU A 223 -12.01 -16.45 -15.18
N ASP A 224 -11.28 -17.07 -14.25
CA ASP A 224 -10.39 -18.21 -14.49
C ASP A 224 -9.16 -17.90 -15.37
N CYS A 225 -8.90 -16.62 -15.69
CA CYS A 225 -7.66 -16.21 -16.36
C CYS A 225 -6.50 -16.05 -15.37
N PRO A 226 -5.24 -16.23 -15.83
CA PRO A 226 -4.06 -15.85 -15.05
C PRO A 226 -4.10 -14.36 -14.67
N ALA A 227 -3.77 -14.07 -13.42
CA ALA A 227 -3.80 -12.75 -12.83
C ALA A 227 -2.74 -12.60 -11.75
N ASN A 228 -2.21 -11.38 -11.61
CA ASN A 228 -1.25 -11.02 -10.58
C ASN A 228 -1.75 -9.79 -9.84
N VAL A 229 -1.62 -9.77 -8.52
CA VAL A 229 -1.99 -8.62 -7.68
C VAL A 229 -0.84 -8.25 -6.77
N HIS A 230 -0.40 -7.00 -6.85
CA HIS A 230 0.54 -6.44 -5.88
C HIS A 230 -0.17 -6.16 -4.56
N LEU A 231 0.51 -6.37 -3.45
CA LEU A 231 -0.05 -6.16 -2.13
C LEU A 231 1.03 -5.72 -1.13
N ALA A 232 0.62 -4.89 -0.17
CA ALA A 232 1.41 -4.55 1.00
C ALA A 232 0.59 -4.80 2.26
N GLY A 233 1.23 -5.24 3.33
CA GLY A 233 0.56 -5.56 4.59
C GLY A 233 1.34 -5.11 5.82
N LEU A 234 0.59 -4.87 6.89
CA LEU A 234 1.11 -4.59 8.22
C LEU A 234 0.27 -5.39 9.22
N LEU A 235 0.84 -6.50 9.69
CA LEU A 235 0.17 -7.52 10.48
C LEU A 235 0.82 -7.67 11.85
N THR A 236 0.01 -7.81 12.89
CA THR A 236 0.48 -8.17 14.22
C THR A 236 0.24 -9.66 14.45
N VAL A 237 1.31 -10.36 14.85
CA VAL A 237 1.29 -11.76 15.28
C VAL A 237 1.06 -11.80 16.78
N THR A 238 0.01 -12.47 17.24
CA THR A 238 -0.23 -12.70 18.67
C THR A 238 -0.05 -14.17 19.04
N GLU A 239 -0.13 -14.49 20.33
CA GLU A 239 -0.11 -15.87 20.82
C GLU A 239 -1.11 -16.75 20.07
N GLY A 240 -0.75 -18.02 19.87
CA GLY A 240 -1.57 -18.98 19.14
C GLY A 240 -1.61 -18.76 17.62
N HIS A 241 -0.58 -18.14 17.04
CA HIS A 241 -0.46 -17.94 15.58
C HIS A 241 -1.60 -17.13 14.96
N ARG A 242 -2.19 -16.22 15.74
CA ARG A 242 -3.24 -15.34 15.25
C ARG A 242 -2.65 -14.11 14.57
N LEU A 243 -3.12 -13.85 13.36
CA LEU A 243 -2.79 -12.68 12.55
C LEU A 243 -3.93 -11.66 12.61
N SER A 244 -3.57 -10.39 12.77
CA SER A 244 -4.51 -9.28 12.68
C SER A 244 -3.85 -8.07 12.05
N GLY A 245 -4.61 -7.23 11.36
CA GLY A 245 -4.07 -6.02 10.75
C GLY A 245 -4.72 -5.67 9.42
N ARG A 246 -3.92 -5.09 8.52
CA ARG A 246 -4.38 -4.64 7.20
C ARG A 246 -3.48 -5.12 6.09
N ILE A 247 -4.11 -5.46 4.98
CA ILE A 247 -3.47 -5.68 3.68
C ILE A 247 -4.15 -4.74 2.67
N VAL A 248 -3.36 -4.07 1.84
CA VAL A 248 -3.83 -3.24 0.73
C VAL A 248 -3.34 -3.87 -0.57
N ARG A 249 -4.26 -4.12 -1.49
CA ARG A 249 -4.03 -4.75 -2.79
C ARG A 249 -4.19 -3.72 -3.91
N ASP A 250 -3.33 -3.77 -4.92
CA ASP A 250 -3.44 -2.95 -6.14
C ASP A 250 -4.58 -3.46 -7.05
N ARG A 251 -5.82 -3.33 -6.56
CA ARG A 251 -7.05 -3.70 -7.27
C ARG A 251 -7.20 -2.94 -8.59
N LEU A 252 -6.74 -1.68 -8.63
CA LEU A 252 -6.83 -0.86 -9.83
C LEU A 252 -5.83 -1.30 -10.89
N GLY A 253 -4.61 -1.66 -10.51
CA GLY A 253 -3.61 -2.26 -11.40
C GLY A 253 -4.11 -3.57 -12.00
N LEU A 254 -4.63 -4.48 -11.15
CA LEU A 254 -5.22 -5.73 -11.61
C LEU A 254 -6.39 -5.50 -12.58
N TYR A 255 -7.34 -4.63 -12.23
CA TYR A 255 -8.46 -4.26 -13.11
C TYR A 255 -7.99 -3.77 -14.48
N ARG A 256 -6.96 -2.90 -14.52
CA ARG A 256 -6.41 -2.37 -15.78
C ARG A 256 -5.75 -3.46 -16.61
N ALA A 257 -4.99 -4.36 -15.99
CA ALA A 257 -4.36 -5.48 -16.67
C ALA A 257 -5.38 -6.41 -17.32
N LEU A 258 -6.43 -6.79 -16.57
CA LEU A 258 -7.51 -7.64 -17.07
C LEU A 258 -8.29 -6.99 -18.22
N ARG A 259 -8.59 -5.68 -18.11
CA ARG A 259 -9.26 -4.94 -19.19
C ARG A 259 -8.40 -4.86 -20.45
N HIS A 260 -7.11 -4.59 -20.32
CA HIS A 260 -6.21 -4.49 -21.47
C HIS A 260 -6.15 -5.83 -22.22
N ALA A 261 -5.96 -6.93 -21.48
CA ALA A 261 -5.97 -8.29 -22.03
C ALA A 261 -7.31 -8.67 -22.70
N ALA A 262 -8.43 -8.07 -22.31
CA ALA A 262 -9.73 -8.26 -22.97
C ALA A 262 -9.85 -7.50 -24.30
N THR A 263 -9.16 -6.35 -24.44
CA THR A 263 -9.25 -5.49 -25.63
C THR A 263 -8.25 -5.82 -26.74
N GLY A 264 -7.31 -6.75 -26.51
CA GLY A 264 -6.34 -7.21 -27.52
C GLY A 264 -5.36 -6.14 -28.02
N ARG A 265 -5.28 -4.98 -27.38
CA ARG A 265 -4.25 -3.98 -27.70
C ARG A 265 -2.94 -4.40 -27.05
N VAL A 266 -1.85 -4.33 -27.80
CA VAL A 266 -0.47 -4.40 -27.30
C VAL A 266 -0.06 -2.96 -27.00
N GLU A 267 0.39 -2.65 -25.77
CA GLU A 267 0.99 -1.34 -25.49
C GLU A 267 2.33 -1.20 -26.23
N PRO A 268 2.61 -0.04 -26.86
CA PRO A 268 3.93 0.24 -27.39
C PRO A 268 4.91 0.34 -26.21
N SER A 269 6.03 -0.36 -26.33
CA SER A 269 7.15 -0.22 -25.41
C SER A 269 7.74 1.18 -25.54
N THR A 270 7.55 2.05 -24.54
CA THR A 270 8.48 3.10 -24.08
C THR A 270 7.84 3.91 -22.96
#